data_AF-A0AAE2XA84-F1
#
_entry.id   AF-A0AAE2XA84-F1
#
_cell.length_a   1.000
_cell.length_b   1.000
_cell.length_c   1.000
_cell.angle_alpha   90.00
_cell.angle_beta   90.00
_cell.angle_gamma   90.00
#
_symmetry.space_group_name_H-M   'P 1'
#
loop_
_entity.id
_entity.type
_entity.pdbx_description
1 polymer ?
#
loop_
_entity_poly.entity_id
_entity_poly.type
_entity_poly.pdbx_seq_one_letter_code
_entity_poly.pdbx_strand_id
1 'polypeptide(L)'
;MSHSVELSIYGFVSEKMRLWPTSDVQEQADLALIHSDMLTVKLLNDRGLGIANTAFGINQNESQVLKLATRFAYCCACGRFSDPSLDLLKKEIVMLGRSLCSRFFDSTMAEAVRFVAHEPEFMKEQCVW
;
A
#
# COMPACT_ATOMS: atom_id res chain seq x y z
N MET A 1 16.80 22.45 -23.10
CA MET A 1 17.17 21.04 -22.90
C MET A 1 16.21 20.46 -21.89
N SER A 2 15.37 19.52 -22.30
CA SER A 2 14.39 18.86 -21.44
C SER A 2 15.13 18.02 -20.42
N HIS A 3 15.03 18.37 -19.14
CA HIS A 3 15.40 17.45 -18.08
C HIS A 3 14.43 16.27 -18.16
N SER A 4 14.89 15.15 -18.73
CA SER A 4 14.24 13.87 -18.48
C SER A 4 14.46 13.60 -17.00
N VAL A 5 13.49 13.97 -16.18
CA VAL A 5 13.37 13.38 -14.85
C VAL A 5 13.19 11.91 -15.15
N GLU A 6 14.26 11.12 -14.99
CA GLU A 6 14.13 9.69 -14.88
C GLU A 6 13.13 9.48 -13.76
N LEU A 7 11.89 9.15 -14.15
CA LEU A 7 10.89 8.55 -13.29
C LEU A 7 11.37 7.13 -12.97
N SER A 8 12.60 6.98 -12.46
CA SER A 8 13.00 5.86 -11.62
C SER A 8 12.15 6.01 -10.35
N ILE A 9 10.93 5.56 -10.58
CA ILE A 9 9.73 5.48 -9.77
C ILE A 9 10.14 5.51 -8.30
N TYR A 10 9.75 6.58 -7.58
CA TYR A 10 9.76 6.63 -6.13
C TYR A 10 9.47 5.21 -5.61
N GLY A 11 10.48 4.60 -4.98
CA GLY A 11 10.45 3.19 -4.61
C GLY A 11 9.49 2.98 -3.43
N PHE A 12 8.20 3.03 -3.71
CA PHE A 12 7.14 2.75 -2.76
C PHE A 12 7.12 1.24 -2.49
N VAL A 13 7.30 0.90 -1.22
CA VAL A 13 7.45 -0.42 -0.58
C VAL A 13 8.43 -1.38 -1.24
N SER A 14 9.42 -1.79 -0.45
CA SER A 14 10.38 -2.85 -0.79
C SER A 14 9.67 -4.10 -1.35
N GLU A 15 10.01 -4.49 -2.58
CA GLU A 15 9.60 -5.77 -3.21
C GLU A 15 9.88 -6.99 -2.33
N LYS A 16 10.70 -6.83 -1.28
CA LYS A 16 11.13 -7.90 -0.37
C LYS A 16 10.29 -8.01 0.91
N MET A 17 9.32 -7.12 1.16
CA MET A 17 8.49 -7.22 2.37
C MET A 17 7.61 -8.48 2.30
N ARG A 18 7.69 -9.30 3.34
CA ARG A 18 7.00 -10.59 3.45
C ARG A 18 5.50 -10.43 3.64
N LEU A 19 4.75 -11.38 3.10
CA LEU A 19 3.29 -11.46 3.26
C LEU A 19 2.87 -12.06 4.60
N TRP A 20 3.65 -13.00 5.14
CA TRP A 20 3.36 -13.73 6.36
C TRP A 20 3.97 -13.06 7.61
N PRO A 21 3.45 -13.37 8.82
CA PRO A 21 3.98 -12.84 10.08
C PRO A 21 5.49 -13.00 10.22
N THR A 22 6.12 -12.00 10.83
CA THR A 22 7.57 -11.94 11.02
C THR A 22 7.91 -11.67 12.50
N SER A 23 9.11 -11.18 12.80
CA SER A 23 9.40 -10.65 14.13
C SER A 23 8.69 -9.32 14.36
N ASP A 24 8.33 -9.03 15.61
CA ASP A 24 7.64 -7.80 16.02
C ASP A 24 8.37 -6.54 15.54
N VAL A 25 9.70 -6.53 15.64
CA VAL A 25 10.55 -5.43 15.16
C VAL A 25 10.34 -5.19 13.66
N GLN A 26 10.27 -6.26 12.87
CA GLN A 26 10.07 -6.15 11.43
C GLN A 26 8.62 -5.78 11.09
N GLU A 27 7.63 -6.25 11.86
CA GLU A 27 6.24 -5.83 11.68
C GLU A 27 6.07 -4.33 11.88
N GLN A 28 6.67 -3.77 12.93
CA GLN A 28 6.61 -2.34 13.19
C GLN A 28 7.32 -1.53 12.10
N ALA A 29 8.51 -1.98 11.68
CA ALA A 29 9.27 -1.31 10.61
C ALA A 29 8.53 -1.34 9.26
N ASP A 30 7.95 -2.48 8.91
CA ASP A 30 7.21 -2.65 7.66
C ASP A 30 5.93 -1.82 7.63
N LEU A 31 5.19 -1.78 8.74
CA LEU A 31 3.99 -0.97 8.84
C LEU A 31 4.32 0.53 8.78
N ALA A 32 5.39 0.95 9.44
CA ALA A 32 5.89 2.32 9.37
C ALA A 32 6.33 2.71 7.96
N LEU A 33 6.92 1.78 7.20
CA LEU A 33 7.27 1.99 5.80
C LEU A 33 6.03 2.23 4.94
N ILE A 34 4.99 1.38 5.06
CA ILE A 34 3.72 1.57 4.34
C ILE A 34 3.11 2.94 4.66
N HIS A 35 3.14 3.35 5.93
CA HIS A 35 2.66 4.66 6.35
C HIS A 35 3.47 5.81 5.72
N SER A 36 4.80 5.72 5.77
CA SER A 36 5.70 6.71 5.17
C SER A 36 5.50 6.84 3.65
N ASP A 37 5.21 5.73 2.98
CA ASP A 37 4.91 5.70 1.56
C ASP A 37 3.59 6.40 1.25
N MET A 38 2.53 6.17 2.04
CA MET A 38 1.27 6.91 1.93
C MET A 38 1.48 8.42 2.15
N LEU A 39 2.27 8.81 3.15
CA LEU A 39 2.61 10.21 3.40
C LEU A 39 3.41 10.84 2.25
N THR A 40 4.29 10.07 1.63
CA THR A 40 5.06 10.52 0.47
C THR A 40 4.14 10.76 -0.72
N VAL A 41 3.15 9.88 -0.96
CA VAL A 41 2.12 10.14 -1.98
C VAL A 41 1.32 11.41 -1.67
N LYS A 42 0.95 11.63 -0.40
CA LYS A 42 0.29 12.87 0.02
C LYS A 42 1.13 14.11 -0.32
N LEU A 43 2.42 14.08 0.00
CA LEU A 43 3.34 15.17 -0.32
C LEU A 43 3.43 15.44 -1.83
N LEU A 44 3.40 14.39 -2.66
CA LEU A 44 3.39 14.53 -4.12
C LEU A 44 2.08 15.18 -4.61
N ASN A 45 0.92 14.76 -4.07
CA ASN A 45 -0.37 15.38 -4.35
C ASN A 45 -0.39 16.87 -3.98
N ASP A 46 0.10 17.21 -2.78
CA ASP A 46 0.15 18.59 -2.28
C ASP A 46 1.04 19.49 -3.16
N ARG A 47 2.05 18.90 -3.83
CA ARG A 47 2.92 19.58 -4.79
C ARG A 47 2.41 19.56 -6.23
N GLY A 48 1.24 18.97 -6.49
CA GLY A 48 0.67 18.84 -7.83
C GLY A 48 1.46 17.92 -8.77
N LEU A 49 2.27 17.01 -8.23
CA LEU A 49 3.08 16.07 -9.01
C LEU A 49 2.33 14.75 -9.18
N GLY A 50 2.27 14.20 -10.40
CA GLY A 50 1.64 12.88 -10.63
C GLY A 50 0.11 12.86 -10.57
N ILE A 51 -0.55 14.02 -10.56
CA ILE A 51 -2.02 14.17 -10.45
C ILE A 51 -2.75 14.14 -11.80
N ALA A 52 -2.03 14.03 -12.92
CA ALA A 52 -2.64 13.91 -14.24
C ALA A 52 -3.33 12.55 -14.39
N ASN A 53 -4.61 12.56 -14.77
CA ASN A 53 -5.38 11.34 -14.98
C ASN A 53 -4.83 10.55 -16.18
N THR A 54 -4.73 9.25 -16.00
CA THR A 54 -4.49 8.30 -17.09
C THR A 54 -5.78 8.04 -17.87
N ALA A 55 -5.68 7.34 -19.01
CA ALA A 55 -6.84 6.89 -19.78
C ALA A 55 -7.80 5.99 -18.97
N PHE A 56 -7.34 5.40 -17.86
CA PHE A 56 -8.12 4.57 -16.96
C PHE A 56 -8.85 5.37 -15.86
N GLY A 57 -8.80 6.70 -15.93
CA GLY A 57 -9.51 7.58 -15.01
C GLY A 57 -8.92 7.65 -13.61
N ILE A 58 -7.74 7.07 -13.38
CA ILE A 58 -6.92 7.23 -12.17
C ILE A 58 -5.63 7.97 -12.51
N ASN A 59 -5.08 8.75 -11.57
CA ASN A 59 -3.75 9.33 -11.73
C ASN A 59 -2.65 8.40 -11.20
N GLN A 60 -1.39 8.80 -11.39
CA GLN A 60 -0.23 8.01 -10.97
C GLN A 60 -0.20 7.80 -9.45
N ASN A 61 -0.51 8.83 -8.67
CA ASN A 61 -0.49 8.79 -7.22
C ASN A 61 -1.59 7.89 -6.65
N GLU A 62 -2.80 7.96 -7.22
CA GLU A 62 -3.89 7.05 -6.91
C GLU A 62 -3.49 5.60 -7.21
N SER A 63 -2.83 5.33 -8.33
CA SER A 63 -2.32 3.98 -8.63
C SER A 63 -1.35 3.47 -7.56
N GLN A 64 -0.46 4.34 -7.04
CA GLN A 64 0.44 3.97 -5.95
C GLN A 64 -0.33 3.68 -4.65
N VAL A 65 -1.31 4.52 -4.31
CA VAL A 65 -2.19 4.30 -3.15
C VAL A 65 -2.90 2.95 -3.24
N LEU A 66 -3.39 2.57 -4.43
CA LEU A 66 -4.05 1.28 -4.62
C LEU A 66 -3.08 0.10 -4.48
N LYS A 67 -1.82 0.24 -4.95
CA LYS A 67 -0.78 -0.78 -4.70
C LYS A 67 -0.49 -0.94 -3.21
N LEU A 68 -0.32 0.18 -2.50
CA LEU A 68 -0.10 0.20 -1.05
C LEU A 68 -1.28 -0.41 -0.29
N ALA A 69 -2.51 -0.05 -0.68
CA ALA A 69 -3.75 -0.58 -0.10
C ALA A 69 -3.84 -2.11 -0.26
N THR A 70 -3.56 -2.58 -1.48
CA THR A 70 -3.56 -4.02 -1.82
C THR A 70 -2.56 -4.77 -0.96
N ARG A 71 -1.32 -4.27 -0.87
CA ARG A 71 -0.28 -4.90 -0.07
C ARG A 71 -0.60 -4.91 1.43
N PHE A 72 -1.06 -3.78 1.95
CA PHE A 72 -1.46 -3.67 3.35
C PHE A 72 -2.60 -4.65 3.68
N ALA A 73 -3.60 -4.76 2.81
CA ALA A 73 -4.71 -5.68 2.97
C ALA A 73 -4.26 -7.15 2.90
N TYR A 74 -3.40 -7.51 1.95
CA TYR A 74 -2.80 -8.86 1.87
C TYR A 74 -2.05 -9.22 3.16
N CYS A 75 -1.19 -8.32 3.65
CA CYS A 75 -0.44 -8.55 4.89
C CYS A 75 -1.38 -8.75 6.08
N CYS A 76 -2.39 -7.89 6.25
CA CYS A 76 -3.38 -8.03 7.32
C CYS A 76 -4.15 -9.36 7.21
N ALA A 77 -4.58 -9.74 6.01
CA ALA A 77 -5.34 -10.96 5.77
C ALA A 77 -4.49 -12.23 6.01
N CYS A 78 -3.18 -12.17 5.76
CA CYS A 78 -2.23 -13.22 6.07
C CYS A 78 -1.76 -13.22 7.55
N GLY A 79 -2.32 -12.36 8.40
CA GLY A 79 -2.08 -12.35 9.85
C GLY A 79 -0.97 -11.39 10.33
N ARG A 80 -0.35 -10.62 9.43
CA ARG A 80 0.59 -9.56 9.84
C ARG A 80 -0.11 -8.42 10.54
N PHE A 81 0.64 -7.69 11.36
CA PHE A 81 0.16 -6.48 12.04
C PHE A 81 -1.03 -6.76 12.95
N SER A 82 -1.10 -7.98 13.50
CA SER A 82 -2.18 -8.41 14.39
C SER A 82 -2.00 -7.89 15.82
N ASP A 83 -0.81 -7.43 16.18
CA ASP A 83 -0.53 -6.81 17.48
C ASP A 83 -1.36 -5.53 17.69
N PRO A 84 -2.11 -5.41 18.80
CA PRO A 84 -2.90 -4.22 19.12
C PRO A 84 -2.11 -2.90 19.20
N SER A 85 -0.82 -2.95 19.53
CA SER A 85 0.05 -1.76 19.55
C SER A 85 0.19 -1.10 18.17
N LEU A 86 -0.09 -1.85 17.09
CA LEU A 86 -0.04 -1.37 15.70
C LEU A 86 -1.38 -0.78 15.23
N ASP A 87 -2.46 -0.89 16.01
CA ASP A 87 -3.82 -0.48 15.60
C ASP A 87 -3.93 1.00 15.26
N LEU A 88 -3.21 1.87 15.98
CA LEU A 88 -3.22 3.30 15.70
C LEU A 88 -2.65 3.59 14.30
N LEU A 89 -1.49 3.01 13.99
CA LEU A 89 -0.82 3.20 12.72
C LEU A 89 -1.62 2.59 11.55
N LYS A 90 -2.24 1.43 11.76
CA LYS A 90 -3.18 0.83 10.77
C LYS A 90 -4.34 1.79 10.47
N LYS A 91 -4.94 2.42 11.49
CA LYS A 91 -6.02 3.39 11.30
C LYS A 91 -5.54 4.61 10.52
N GLU A 92 -4.36 5.13 10.83
CA GLU A 92 -3.76 6.27 10.10
C GLU A 92 -3.55 5.94 8.61
N ILE A 93 -3.01 4.77 8.29
CA ILE A 93 -2.84 4.29 6.91
C ILE A 93 -4.18 4.24 6.18
N VAL A 94 -5.22 3.68 6.81
CA VAL A 94 -6.56 3.59 6.21
C VAL A 94 -7.17 4.99 5.98
N MET A 95 -7.05 5.89 6.96
CA MET A 95 -7.57 7.27 6.83
C MET A 95 -6.84 8.03 5.72
N LEU A 96 -5.51 7.92 5.65
CA LEU A 96 -4.70 8.52 4.58
C LEU A 96 -5.10 7.96 3.22
N GLY A 97 -5.17 6.63 3.08
CA GLY A 97 -5.53 5.98 1.82
C GLY A 97 -6.90 6.40 1.30
N ARG A 98 -7.92 6.48 2.18
CA ARG A 98 -9.25 7.00 1.82
C ARG A 98 -9.22 8.46 1.38
N SER A 99 -8.38 9.28 2.01
CA SER A 99 -8.24 10.69 1.61
C SER A 99 -7.56 10.85 0.25
N LEU A 100 -6.60 9.97 -0.07
CA LEU A 100 -5.80 10.04 -1.29
C LEU A 100 -6.48 9.37 -2.51
N CYS A 101 -7.31 8.34 -2.29
CA CYS A 101 -8.04 7.65 -3.36
C CYS A 101 -9.42 7.17 -2.88
N SER A 102 -10.30 8.12 -2.57
CA SER A 102 -11.62 7.86 -1.97
C SER A 102 -12.52 6.92 -2.79
N ARG A 103 -12.38 6.94 -4.12
CA ARG A 103 -13.25 6.17 -5.03
C ARG A 103 -12.99 4.67 -4.98
N PHE A 104 -11.74 4.24 -4.79
CA PHE A 104 -11.33 2.85 -5.02
C PHE A 104 -10.63 2.19 -3.82
N PHE A 105 -10.15 2.96 -2.85
CA PHE A 105 -9.35 2.43 -1.75
C PHE A 105 -10.03 1.29 -0.98
N ASP A 106 -11.26 1.52 -0.50
CA ASP A 106 -11.99 0.52 0.30
C ASP A 106 -12.33 -0.73 -0.52
N SER A 107 -12.72 -0.56 -1.80
CA SER A 107 -12.99 -1.70 -2.68
C SER A 107 -11.73 -2.53 -2.97
N THR A 108 -10.59 -1.88 -3.13
CA THR A 108 -9.31 -2.56 -3.36
C THR A 108 -8.87 -3.35 -2.13
N MET A 109 -8.99 -2.77 -0.93
CA MET A 109 -8.73 -3.51 0.31
C MET A 109 -9.65 -4.72 0.47
N ALA A 110 -10.95 -4.53 0.24
CA ALA A 110 -11.93 -5.60 0.37
C ALA A 110 -11.68 -6.75 -0.62
N GLU A 111 -11.29 -6.43 -1.85
CA GLU A 111 -10.97 -7.44 -2.87
C GLU A 111 -9.70 -8.23 -2.51
N ALA A 112 -8.66 -7.58 -2.00
CA ALA A 112 -7.46 -8.28 -1.55
C ALA A 112 -7.77 -9.26 -0.40
N VAL A 113 -8.55 -8.82 0.59
CA VAL A 113 -8.99 -9.70 1.69
C VAL A 113 -9.83 -10.86 1.16
N ARG A 114 -10.76 -10.58 0.23
CA ARG A 114 -11.58 -11.60 -0.41
C ARG A 114 -10.72 -12.62 -1.13
N PHE A 115 -9.74 -12.18 -1.92
CA PHE A 115 -8.84 -13.07 -2.64
C PHE A 115 -8.10 -14.02 -1.70
N VAL A 116 -7.51 -13.51 -0.61
CA VAL A 116 -6.82 -14.36 0.38
C VAL A 116 -7.73 -15.43 0.96
N ALA A 117 -8.99 -15.09 1.24
CA ALA A 117 -9.97 -16.03 1.78
C ALA A 117 -10.41 -17.11 0.77
N HIS A 118 -10.44 -16.79 -0.53
CA HIS A 118 -10.90 -17.70 -1.57
C HIS A 118 -9.77 -18.53 -2.20
N GLU A 119 -8.52 -18.05 -2.13
CA GLU A 119 -7.35 -18.69 -2.76
C GLU A 119 -6.27 -19.09 -1.74
N PRO A 120 -6.59 -19.85 -0.68
CA PRO A 120 -5.66 -20.12 0.41
C PRO A 120 -4.45 -20.96 -0.02
N GLU A 121 -4.61 -21.91 -0.95
CA GLU A 121 -3.50 -22.74 -1.43
C GLU A 121 -2.51 -21.91 -2.27
N PHE A 122 -3.01 -21.04 -3.14
CA PHE A 122 -2.18 -20.09 -3.87
C PHE A 122 -1.41 -19.18 -2.92
N MET A 123 -2.10 -18.64 -1.90
CA MET A 123 -1.47 -17.73 -0.94
C MET A 123 -0.35 -18.41 -0.15
N LYS A 124 -0.49 -19.67 0.26
CA LYS A 124 0.56 -20.42 0.99
C LYS A 124 1.88 -20.51 0.22
N GLU A 125 1.82 -20.50 -1.11
CA GLU A 125 3.01 -20.54 -1.96
C GLU A 125 3.71 -19.16 -2.06
N GLN A 126 3.03 -18.07 -1.69
CA GLN A 126 3.56 -16.71 -1.78
C GLN A 126 4.35 -16.33 -0.53
N CYS A 127 5.65 -16.00 -0.69
CA CYS A 127 6.48 -15.52 0.43
C CYS A 127 6.56 -13.98 0.51
N VAL A 128 6.53 -13.33 -0.64
CA VAL A 128 6.62 -11.88 -0.85
C VAL A 128 5.52 -11.45 -1.81
N TRP A 129 5.17 -10.18 -1.79
CA TRP A 129 4.21 -9.58 -2.73
C TRP A 129 4.84 -9.40 -4.11
#